data_AF-A0A3M1IMV9-F1
#
_entry.id   AF-A0A3M1IMV9-F1
#
_cell.length_a   1.000
_cell.length_b   1.000
_cell.length_c   1.000
_cell.angle_alpha   90.00
_cell.angle_beta   90.00
_cell.angle_gamma   90.00
#
_symmetry.space_group_name_H-M   'P 1'
#
loop_
_entity.id
_entity.type
_entity.pdbx_description
1 polymer ?
#
loop_
_entity_poly.entity_id
_entity_poly.type
_entity_poly.pdbx_seq_one_letter_code
_entity_poly.pdbx_strand_id
1 'polypeptide(L)' 'MKTMTVVDYCIVSGEIPKVLAEEVQQKIAEGWQPWGSVALSTAINPEDGLLNTQLCQPMVKYAMKEWE' A
#
# COMPACT_ATOMS: atom_id res chain seq x y z
N MET A 1 -3.90 27.59 -8.82
CA MET A 1 -3.59 26.21 -9.29
C MET A 1 -3.50 25.31 -8.06
N LYS A 2 -4.12 24.12 -8.05
CA LYS A 2 -4.01 23.20 -6.90
C LYS A 2 -2.76 22.35 -7.04
N THR A 3 -1.93 22.29 -6.01
CA THR A 3 -0.76 21.40 -5.98
C THR A 3 -1.06 20.22 -5.08
N MET A 4 -0.88 19.01 -5.61
CA MET A 4 -0.88 17.77 -4.83
C MET A 4 0.53 17.51 -4.33
N THR A 5 0.70 17.40 -3.01
CA THR A 5 1.97 17.00 -2.41
C THR A 5 1.76 15.69 -1.67
N VAL A 6 2.64 14.72 -1.89
CA VAL A 6 2.61 13.49 -1.08
C VAL A 6 2.98 13.85 0.34
N VAL A 7 2.15 13.45 1.30
CA VAL A 7 2.36 13.71 2.73
C VAL A 7 2.65 12.44 3.52
N ASP A 8 2.32 11.27 2.96
CA ASP A 8 2.58 9.98 3.63
C ASP A 8 2.64 8.82 2.64
N TYR A 9 3.29 7.73 3.05
CA TYR A 9 3.46 6.49 2.32
C TYR A 9 3.18 5.30 3.22
N CYS A 10 2.49 4.28 2.72
CA CYS A 10 2.41 2.99 3.41
C CYS A 10 2.44 1.83 2.41
N ILE A 11 2.66 0.63 2.94
CA ILE A 11 2.54 -0.64 2.20
C ILE A 11 1.42 -1.43 2.85
N VAL A 12 0.43 -1.80 2.04
CA VAL A 12 -0.61 -2.74 2.44
C VAL A 12 -0.19 -4.12 1.99
N SER A 13 -0.26 -5.12 2.87
CA SER A 13 0.12 -6.50 2.57
C SER A 13 -1.04 -7.46 2.80
N GLY A 14 -1.12 -8.51 1.98
CA GLY A 14 -2.08 -9.61 2.16
C GLY A 14 -1.52 -10.91 1.62
N GLU A 15 -1.79 -12.03 2.31
CA GLU A 15 -1.31 -13.36 1.92
C GLU A 15 -1.94 -13.85 0.61
N ILE A 16 -3.20 -13.46 0.37
CA ILE A 16 -3.95 -13.81 -0.84
C ILE A 16 -4.54 -12.55 -1.49
N PRO A 17 -4.84 -12.58 -2.81
CA PRO A 17 -5.36 -11.41 -3.53
C PRO A 17 -6.62 -10.81 -2.90
N LYS A 18 -7.49 -11.65 -2.34
CA LYS A 18 -8.74 -11.21 -1.71
C LYS A 18 -8.48 -10.36 -0.46
N VAL A 19 -7.61 -10.84 0.44
CA VAL A 19 -7.26 -10.12 1.68
C VAL A 19 -6.57 -8.81 1.32
N LEU A 20 -5.63 -8.82 0.36
CA LEU A 20 -5.00 -7.58 -0.11
C LEU A 20 -6.05 -6.59 -0.64
N ALA A 21 -7.01 -7.05 -1.44
CA ALA A 21 -8.04 -6.18 -2.02
C ALA A 21 -8.93 -5.54 -0.95
N GLU A 22 -9.32 -6.28 0.09
CA GLU A 22 -10.13 -5.77 1.20
C GLU A 22 -9.38 -4.68 1.98
N GLU A 23 -8.11 -4.92 2.31
CA GLU A 23 -7.26 -3.95 3.02
C GLU A 23 -6.98 -2.70 2.19
N VAL A 24 -6.71 -2.87 0.88
CA VAL A 24 -6.51 -1.74 -0.05
C VAL A 24 -7.80 -0.91 -0.15
N GLN A 25 -8.97 -1.54 -0.24
CA GLN A 25 -10.25 -0.82 -0.26
C GLN A 25 -10.48 -0.04 1.03
N GLN A 26 -10.15 -0.60 2.20
CA GLN A 26 -10.21 0.12 3.46
C GLN A 26 -9.29 1.36 3.45
N LYS A 27 -8.06 1.24 2.98
CA LYS A 27 -7.14 2.38 2.86
C LYS A 27 -7.63 3.44 1.89
N ILE A 28 -8.27 3.05 0.78
CA ILE A 28 -8.90 3.99 -0.13
C ILE A 28 -10.01 4.78 0.58
N ALA A 29 -10.84 4.12 1.40
CA ALA A 29 -11.86 4.79 2.20
C ALA A 29 -11.27 5.78 3.24
N GLU A 30 -10.05 5.50 3.73
CA GLU A 30 -9.27 6.40 4.61
C GLU A 30 -8.54 7.55 3.86
N GLY A 31 -8.75 7.65 2.55
CA GLY A 31 -8.19 8.71 1.69
C GLY A 31 -6.79 8.42 1.14
N TRP A 32 -6.34 7.16 1.16
CA TRP A 32 -5.12 6.74 0.49
C TRP A 32 -5.36 6.42 -0.99
N GLN A 33 -4.31 6.43 -1.79
CA GLN A 33 -4.33 6.12 -3.21
C GLN A 33 -3.30 5.04 -3.53
N PRO A 34 -3.63 4.00 -4.33
CA PRO A 34 -2.65 3.06 -4.83
C PRO A 34 -1.56 3.77 -5.63
N TRP A 35 -0.31 3.36 -5.42
CA TRP A 35 0.84 3.88 -6.13
C TRP A 35 1.65 2.74 -6.75
N GLY A 36 1.83 2.81 -8.07
CA GLY A 36 2.49 1.75 -8.83
C GLY A 36 1.68 0.45 -8.87
N SER A 37 2.36 -0.64 -9.20
CA SER A 37 1.78 -1.97 -9.33
C SER A 37 1.85 -2.76 -8.02
N VAL A 38 0.93 -3.73 -7.85
CA VAL A 38 1.06 -4.76 -6.80
C VAL A 38 2.38 -5.51 -6.98
N ALA A 39 3.10 -5.68 -5.90
CA ALA A 39 4.36 -6.42 -5.82
C ALA A 39 4.17 -7.74 -5.07
N LEU A 40 5.04 -8.71 -5.35
CA LEU A 40 5.17 -9.93 -4.57
C LEU A 40 6.39 -9.78 -3.66
N SER A 41 6.18 -9.87 -2.34
CA SER A 41 7.25 -9.94 -1.35
C SER A 41 7.44 -11.39 -0.94
N THR A 42 8.67 -11.87 -0.99
CA THR A 42 9.04 -13.21 -0.52
C THR A 42 10.13 -13.08 0.52
N ALA A 43 9.91 -13.69 1.69
CA ALA A 43 10.86 -13.69 2.78
C ALA A 43 10.98 -15.11 3.35
N ILE A 44 12.19 -15.52 3.68
CA ILE A 44 12.43 -16.76 4.42
C ILE A 44 12.34 -16.40 5.89
N ASN A 45 11.42 -17.03 6.63
CA ASN A 45 11.37 -16.89 8.07
C ASN A 45 12.63 -17.58 8.66
N PRO A 46 13.50 -16.85 9.37
CA PRO A 46 14.74 -17.42 9.88
C PRO A 46 14.54 -18.48 10.97
N GLU A 47 13.36 -18.54 11.62
CA GLU A 47 13.09 -19.47 12.72
C GLU A 47 12.72 -20.88 12.27
N ASP A 48 11.90 -20.98 11.22
CA ASP A 48 11.39 -22.27 10.71
C ASP A 48 11.87 -22.58 9.28
N GLY A 49 12.56 -21.64 8.63
CA GLY A 49 13.05 -21.76 7.25
C GLY A 49 11.95 -21.73 6.18
N LEU A 50 10.71 -21.41 6.56
CA LEU A 50 9.57 -21.41 5.64
C LEU A 50 9.58 -20.15 4.77
N LEU A 51 9.21 -20.33 3.49
CA LEU A 51 9.03 -19.24 2.55
C LEU A 51 7.66 -18.59 2.80
N ASN A 52 7.68 -17.39 3.35
CA ASN A 52 6.51 -16.54 3.45
C ASN A 52 6.40 -15.69 2.19
N THR A 53 5.25 -15.79 1.52
CA THR A 53 4.94 -15.01 0.33
C THR A 53 3.75 -14.11 0.64
N GLN A 54 3.87 -12.82 0.36
CA GLN A 54 2.80 -11.85 0.54
C GLN A 54 2.69 -10.97 -0.70
N LEU A 55 1.46 -10.59 -1.02
CA LEU A 55 1.19 -9.56 -2.00
C LEU A 55 1.22 -8.21 -1.30
N CYS A 56 1.77 -7.20 -1.96
CA CYS A 56 1.96 -5.87 -1.40
C CYS A 56 1.48 -4.80 -2.38
N GLN A 57 0.70 -3.83 -1.90
CA GLN A 57 0.32 -2.65 -2.65
C GLN A 57 0.90 -1.42 -1.94
N PRO A 58 1.85 -0.71 -2.58
CA PRO A 58 2.26 0.61 -2.12
C PRO A 58 1.11 1.60 -2.25
N MET A 59 0.96 2.46 -1.24
CA MET A 59 -0.10 3.46 -1.16
C MET A 59 0.51 4.81 -0.76
N VAL A 60 -0.12 5.89 -1.20
CA VAL A 60 0.28 7.27 -0.89
C VAL A 60 -0.90 8.09 -0.41
N LYS A 61 -0.63 9.08 0.45
CA LYS A 61 -1.60 10.08 0.88
C LYS A 61 -1.17 11.44 0.38
N TYR A 62 -2.10 12.20 -0.19
CA TYR A 62 -1.83 13.53 -0.72
C TYR A 62 -2.50 14.61 0.15
N ALA A 63 -1.83 15.75 0.30
CA ALA A 63 -2.47 16.99 0.71
C ALA A 63 -2.67 17.92 -0.49
N MET A 64 -3.83 18.56 -0.54
CA MET A 64 -4.15 19.60 -1.51
C MET A 64 -3.80 20.96 -0.91
N LYS A 65 -2.93 21.72 -1.59
CA LYS A 65 -2.68 23.12 -1.25
C LYS A 65 -3.18 24.01 -2.38
N GLU A 66 -4.01 24.99 -2.04
CA GLU A 66 -4.36 26.09 -2.95
C GLU A 66 -3.28 27.16 -2.84
N TRP A 67 -2.77 27.61 -3.99
CA TRP A 67 -1.92 28.80 -4.07
C TRP A 67 -2.84 30.02 -4.19
N GLU A 68 -2.68 30.97 -3.27
CA GLU A 68 -3.30 32.30 -3.29
C GLU A 68 -2.71 33.19 -4.41
#